data_AF-A0A9E2KY48-F1
#
_entry.id   AF-A0A9E2KY48-F1
#
_cell.length_a   1.000
_cell.length_b   1.000
_cell.length_c   1.000
_cell.angle_alpha   90.00
_cell.angle_beta   90.00
_cell.angle_gamma   90.00
#
_symmetry.space_group_name_H-M   'P 1'
#
loop_
_entity.id
_entity.type
_entity.pdbx_description
1 polymer ?
#
loop_
_entity_poly.entity_id
_entity_poly.type
_entity_poly.pdbx_seq_one_letter_code
_entity_poly.pdbx_strand_id
1 'polypeptide(L)'
;MLLLKLVLFVGMFVGITYGIEFVMPPFGQLYYTNPLDILLSLSQTFSYRVGVSKDLSLALTILIIGLVPLICVIALGKNLKKKRKQCKYKF
;
A
#
# COMPACT_ATOMS: atom_id res chain seq x y z
N MET A 1 0.65 18.23 9.67
CA MET A 1 1.41 17.57 8.57
C MET A 1 1.50 16.05 8.75
N LEU A 2 1.69 15.54 9.97
CA LEU A 2 1.75 14.09 10.21
C LEU A 2 0.41 13.39 9.92
N LEU A 3 -0.71 13.96 10.37
CA LEU A 3 -2.06 13.44 10.11
C LEU A 3 -2.33 13.26 8.60
N LEU A 4 -2.02 14.27 7.77
CA LEU A 4 -2.20 14.19 6.32
C LEU A 4 -1.33 13.10 5.68
N LYS A 5 -0.10 12.90 6.16
CA LYS A 5 0.75 11.79 5.70
C LYS A 5 0.17 10.42 6.07
N LEU A 6 -0.41 10.31 7.26
CA LEU A 6 -1.04 9.09 7.74
C LEU A 6 -2.30 8.78 6.93
N VAL A 7 -3.16 9.76 6.70
CA VAL A 7 -4.36 9.60 5.85
C VAL A 7 -3.99 9.21 4.42
N LEU A 8 -2.97 9.84 3.82
CA LEU A 8 -2.48 9.46 2.49
C LEU A 8 -1.89 8.05 2.47
N PHE A 9 -1.17 7.66 3.52
CA PHE A 9 -0.61 6.31 3.65
C PHE A 9 -1.73 5.28 3.70
N VAL A 10 -2.68 5.44 4.62
CA VAL A 10 -3.82 4.52 4.79
C VAL A 10 -4.66 4.47 3.52
N GLY A 11 -4.98 5.63 2.93
CA GLY A 11 -5.76 5.70 1.69
C GLY A 11 -5.09 5.00 0.51
N MET A 12 -3.78 5.21 0.31
CA MET A 12 -3.04 4.51 -0.74
C MET A 12 -2.88 3.02 -0.44
N PHE A 13 -2.63 2.64 0.81
CA PHE A 13 -2.53 1.24 1.19
C PHE A 13 -3.83 0.49 0.86
N VAL A 14 -4.97 1.02 1.32
CA VAL A 14 -6.29 0.47 1.05
C VAL A 14 -6.61 0.48 -0.45
N GLY A 15 -6.28 1.57 -1.15
CA GLY A 15 -6.47 1.67 -2.60
C GLY A 15 -5.66 0.63 -3.38
N ILE A 16 -4.42 0.36 -2.96
CA ILE A 16 -3.57 -0.67 -3.58
C ILE A 16 -4.12 -2.06 -3.28
N THR A 17 -4.57 -2.35 -2.05
CA THR A 17 -5.11 -3.68 -1.71
C THR A 17 -6.34 -4.01 -2.54
N TYR A 18 -7.30 -3.08 -2.64
CA TYR A 18 -8.48 -3.27 -3.50
C TYR A 18 -8.13 -3.21 -4.98
N GLY A 19 -7.14 -2.41 -5.38
CA GLY A 19 -6.67 -2.34 -6.76
C GLY A 19 -6.04 -3.65 -7.23
N ILE A 20 -5.29 -4.34 -6.37
CA ILE A 20 -4.73 -5.66 -6.69
C ILE A 20 -5.86 -6.68 -6.89
N GLU A 21 -6.85 -6.67 -6.01
CA GLU A 21 -8.04 -7.51 -6.14
C GLU A 21 -8.76 -7.24 -7.47
N PHE A 22 -8.96 -5.96 -7.82
CA PHE A 22 -9.61 -5.58 -9.08
C PHE A 22 -8.86 -6.02 -10.35
N VAL A 23 -7.52 -6.02 -10.33
CA VAL A 23 -6.69 -6.23 -11.53
C VAL A 23 -6.34 -7.70 -11.78
N MET A 24 -6.24 -8.55 -10.75
CA MET A 24 -5.91 -9.97 -10.93
C MET A 24 -7.17 -10.85 -11.07
N PRO A 25 -7.33 -11.67 -12.13
CA PRO A 25 -8.31 -12.76 -12.11
C PRO A 25 -7.82 -13.88 -11.16
N PRO A 26 -8.68 -14.52 -10.33
CA PRO A 26 -10.14 -14.48 -10.27
C PRO A 26 -10.73 -13.38 -9.36
N PHE A 27 -9.90 -12.43 -8.91
CA PHE A 27 -10.24 -11.40 -7.93
C PHE A 27 -11.05 -10.20 -8.48
N GLY A 28 -11.23 -10.10 -9.80
CA GLY A 28 -11.98 -9.02 -10.48
C GLY A 28 -13.49 -8.92 -10.20
N GLN A 29 -13.99 -9.51 -9.11
CA GLN A 29 -15.38 -9.44 -8.64
C GLN A 29 -15.54 -8.80 -7.26
N LEU A 30 -14.47 -8.29 -6.62
CA LEU A 30 -14.50 -7.86 -5.20
C LEU A 30 -15.07 -8.97 -4.32
N TYR A 31 -14.48 -10.17 -4.42
CA TYR A 31 -14.93 -11.32 -3.64
C TYR A 31 -14.72 -11.09 -2.13
N TYR A 32 -13.72 -10.29 -1.78
CA TYR A 32 -13.38 -9.95 -0.42
C TYR A 32 -13.67 -8.48 -0.13
N THR A 33 -14.65 -8.23 0.73
CA THR A 33 -14.96 -6.88 1.21
C THR A 33 -14.01 -6.39 2.29
N ASN A 34 -13.20 -7.27 2.89
CA ASN A 34 -12.23 -6.91 3.91
C ASN A 34 -10.81 -6.92 3.33
N PRO A 35 -10.02 -5.85 3.53
CA PRO A 35 -8.67 -5.77 3.01
C PRO A 35 -7.72 -6.81 3.63
N LEU A 36 -8.00 -7.26 4.86
CA LEU A 36 -7.23 -8.33 5.51
C LEU A 36 -7.41 -9.68 4.80
N ASP A 37 -8.63 -9.99 4.33
CA ASP A 37 -8.90 -11.24 3.62
C ASP A 37 -8.22 -11.25 2.25
N ILE A 38 -8.17 -10.09 1.57
CA ILE A 38 -7.39 -9.90 0.33
C ILE A 38 -5.90 -10.18 0.60
N LEU A 39 -5.34 -9.59 1.66
CA LEU A 39 -3.94 -9.79 2.05
C LEU A 39 -3.64 -11.25 2.36
N LEU A 40 -4.52 -11.91 3.11
CA LEU A 40 -4.40 -13.32 3.46
C LEU A 40 -4.44 -14.18 2.19
N SER A 41 -5.40 -13.94 1.30
CA SER A 41 -5.50 -14.67 0.05
C SER A 41 -4.25 -14.50 -0.83
N LEU A 42 -3.76 -13.27 -0.99
CA LEU A 42 -2.50 -12.97 -1.70
C LEU A 42 -1.30 -13.69 -1.06
N SER A 43 -1.21 -13.68 0.27
CA SER A 43 -0.12 -14.36 0.98
C SER A 43 -0.16 -15.87 0.79
N GLN A 44 -1.35 -16.48 0.77
CA GLN A 44 -1.53 -17.92 0.52
C GLN A 44 -1.13 -18.27 -0.92
N THR A 45 -1.53 -17.46 -1.90
CA THR A 45 -1.10 -17.64 -3.30
C THR A 45 0.41 -17.51 -3.43
N PHE A 46 1.02 -16.56 -2.73
CA PHE A 46 2.47 -16.37 -2.72
C PHE A 46 3.20 -17.54 -2.04
N SER A 47 2.72 -18.00 -0.88
CA SER A 47 3.21 -19.17 -0.15
C SER A 47 3.17 -20.42 -1.03
N TYR A 48 2.05 -20.65 -1.72
CA TYR A 48 1.88 -21.78 -2.62
C TYR A 48 2.87 -21.76 -3.78
N ARG A 49 3.07 -20.58 -4.39
CA ARG A 49 3.94 -20.45 -5.57
C ARG A 49 5.43 -20.52 -5.24
N VAL A 50 5.84 -19.99 -4.09
CA VAL A 50 7.25 -19.88 -3.70
C VAL A 50 7.68 -21.01 -2.74
N GLY A 51 6.73 -21.74 -2.14
CA GLY A 51 7.00 -22.84 -1.22
C GLY A 51 7.46 -22.39 0.17
N VAL A 52 7.11 -21.17 0.58
CA VAL A 52 7.52 -20.58 1.87
C VAL A 52 6.41 -20.75 2.91
N SER A 53 6.75 -20.79 4.20
CA SER A 53 5.77 -20.84 5.28
C SER A 53 4.76 -19.69 5.22
N LYS A 54 3.52 -19.96 5.67
CA LYS A 54 2.41 -19.00 5.61
C LYS A 54 2.74 -17.69 6.34
N ASP A 55 3.37 -17.77 7.50
CA ASP A 55 3.73 -16.58 8.29
C ASP A 55 4.74 -15.68 7.57
N LEU A 56 5.77 -16.28 6.96
CA LEU A 56 6.76 -15.54 6.16
C LEU A 56 6.13 -14.93 4.90
N SER A 57 5.25 -15.68 4.23
CA SER A 57 4.56 -15.18 3.04
C SER A 57 3.67 -13.97 3.35
N LEU A 58 2.99 -13.97 4.50
CA LEU A 58 2.12 -12.89 4.94
C LEU A 58 2.94 -11.66 5.28
N ALA A 59 4.03 -11.82 6.03
CA ALA A 59 4.96 -10.74 6.34
C ALA A 59 5.53 -10.11 5.05
N LEU A 60 5.96 -10.92 4.08
CA LEU A 60 6.45 -10.44 2.79
C LEU A 60 5.39 -9.70 1.99
N THR A 61 4.17 -10.22 1.95
CA THR A 61 3.05 -9.60 1.22
C THR A 61 2.71 -8.23 1.81
N ILE A 62 2.61 -8.13 3.14
CA ILE A 62 2.40 -6.86 3.84
C ILE A 62 3.55 -5.89 3.55
N LEU A 63 4.78 -6.37 3.60
CA LEU A 63 5.97 -5.54 3.41
C LEU A 63 6.01 -4.96 1.99
N ILE A 64 5.76 -5.78 0.96
CA ILE A 64 5.73 -5.36 -0.45
C ILE A 64 4.61 -4.35 -0.69
N ILE A 65 3.38 -4.67 -0.26
CA ILE A 65 2.22 -3.78 -0.44
C ILE A 65 2.38 -2.49 0.36
N GLY A 66 2.97 -2.55 1.55
CA GLY A 66 3.19 -1.40 2.44
C GLY A 66 4.35 -0.48 2.02
N LEU A 67 5.38 -1.01 1.37
CA LEU A 67 6.54 -0.24 0.92
C LEU A 67 6.16 0.82 -0.13
N VAL A 68 5.31 0.46 -1.08
CA VAL A 68 4.87 1.35 -2.17
C VAL A 68 4.20 2.65 -1.64
N PRO A 69 3.13 2.59 -0.84
CA PRO A 69 2.50 3.78 -0.28
C PRO A 69 3.45 4.54 0.66
N LEU A 70 4.34 3.86 1.38
CA LEU A 70 5.34 4.52 2.23
C LEU A 70 6.28 5.42 1.40
N ILE A 71 6.84 4.89 0.31
CA ILE A 71 7.73 5.63 -0.60
C ILE A 71 7.00 6.83 -1.21
N CYS A 72 5.76 6.64 -1.66
CA CYS A 72 4.92 7.71 -2.21
C CYS A 72 4.67 8.83 -1.19
N VAL A 73 4.30 8.52 0.05
CA VAL A 73 4.09 9.52 1.11
C VAL A 73 5.37 10.29 1.44
N ILE A 74 6.51 9.60 1.48
CA ILE A 74 7.81 10.25 1.74
C ILE A 74 8.16 11.23 0.60
N ALA A 75 8.01 10.81 -0.64
CA ALA A 75 8.28 11.64 -1.82
C ALA A 75 7.37 12.88 -1.88
N LEU A 76 6.05 12.68 -1.73
CA LEU A 76 5.07 13.78 -1.66
C LEU A 76 5.38 14.73 -0.50
N GLY A 77 5.73 14.20 0.67
CA GLY A 77 6.11 14.99 1.83
C GLY A 77 7.35 15.86 1.60
N LYS A 78 8.37 15.35 0.89
CA LYS A 78 9.57 16.11 0.50
C LYS A 78 9.21 17.23 -0.48
N ASN A 79 8.40 16.94 -1.50
CA ASN A 79 7.95 17.91 -2.49
C ASN A 79 7.10 19.03 -1.88
N LEU A 80 6.17 18.71 -0.98
CA LEU A 80 5.36 19.69 -0.26
C LEU A 80 6.22 20.62 0.62
N LYS A 81 7.24 20.08 1.32
CA LYS A 81 8.19 20.91 2.09
C LYS A 81 9.01 21.83 1.18
N LYS A 82 9.46 21.36 0.02
CA LYS A 82 10.22 22.15 -0.96
C LYS A 82 9.39 23.32 -1.49
N LYS A 83 8.14 23.07 -1.90
CA LYS A 83 7.21 24.13 -2.35
C LYS A 83 6.90 25.14 -1.24
N ARG A 84 6.69 24.68 0.00
CA ARG A 84 6.40 25.57 1.14
C ARG A 84 7.57 26.50 1.48
N LYS A 85 8.82 26.03 1.34
CA LYS A 85 10.00 26.90 1.47
C LYS A 85 10.06 27.94 0.34
N GLN A 86 9.88 27.53 -0.92
CA GLN A 86 9.91 28.46 -2.05
C GLN A 86 8.84 29.56 -1.98
N CYS A 87 7.62 29.24 -1.50
CA CYS A 87 6.59 30.27 -1.27
C CYS A 87 6.92 31.20 -0.10
N LYS A 88 7.67 30.74 0.92
CA LYS A 88 8.06 31.57 2.08
C LYS A 88 9.17 32.58 1.76
N TYR A 89 10.00 32.32 0.75
CA TYR A 89 11.07 33.23 0.30
C TYR A 89 10.70 34.04 -0.95
N LYS A 90 9.44 33.95 -1.41
CA LYS A 90 8.91 34.73 -2.54
C LYS A 90 8.17 36.00 -2.10
N PHE A 91 8.12 36.27 -0.80
CA PHE A 91 7.62 37.48 -0.17
C PHE A 91 8.72 38.06 0.71
#